data_AF-A0A497MEG4-F1
#
_entry.id   AF-A0A497MEG4-F1
#
_cell.length_a   1.000
_cell.length_b   1.000
_cell.length_c   1.000
_cell.angle_alpha   90.00
_cell.angle_beta   90.00
_cell.angle_gamma   90.00
#
_symmetry.space_group_name_H-M   'P 1'
#
loop_
_entity.id
_entity.type
_entity.pdbx_description
1 polymer ?
#
loop_
_entity_poly.entity_id
_entity_poly.type
_entity_poly.pdbx_seq_one_letter_code
_entity_poly.pdbx_strand_id
1 'polypeptide(L)'
;IRRVGQCILTCPTTAAFDGLAGRAVKRLKIGGSLRYFGDGFQRKDKIGDRTVWRIPVMEGEFVVEHRFGVKLGVAGGNFLILAENQKAGLEAAEKAVEAIRGVEEVVLPFPGGICRSGSKVGSMKYKLPASTNHLYCPVLKEAVKETLVPKNVNSVYEIVINGLTLKAVREAMKVGIQAAMQVPGIVKISAANFGGKLGPYKIQLKTLGL
;
A
#
# COMPACT_ATOMS: atom_id res chain seq x y z
N ILE A 1 0.59 8.81 15.51
CA ILE A 1 0.20 8.78 16.94
C ILE A 1 -0.95 7.80 17.15
N ARG A 2 -2.17 8.05 16.63
CA ARG A 2 -3.35 7.19 16.85
C ARG A 2 -3.11 5.69 16.66
N ARG A 3 -2.56 5.26 15.50
CA ARG A 3 -2.28 3.83 15.24
C ARG A 3 -1.34 3.19 16.27
N VAL A 4 -0.23 3.84 16.61
CA VAL A 4 0.70 3.30 17.62
C VAL A 4 0.04 3.28 19.00
N GLY A 5 -0.64 4.36 19.40
CA GLY A 5 -1.24 4.46 20.73
C GLY A 5 -2.46 3.58 20.96
N GLN A 6 -3.21 3.22 19.92
CA GLN A 6 -4.47 2.46 20.05
C GLN A 6 -4.38 1.03 19.53
N CYS A 7 -3.30 0.66 18.84
CA CYS A 7 -3.14 -0.66 18.27
C CYS A 7 -1.81 -1.33 18.61
N ILE A 8 -0.75 -0.56 18.93
CA ILE A 8 0.55 -1.13 19.31
C ILE A 8 0.70 -1.09 20.82
N LEU A 9 0.55 0.08 21.46
CA LEU A 9 0.61 0.22 22.92
C LEU A 9 -0.31 -0.76 23.65
N THR A 10 -1.49 -1.02 23.08
CA THR A 10 -2.51 -1.91 23.64
C THR A 10 -2.31 -3.39 23.26
N CYS A 11 -1.36 -3.71 22.38
CA CYS A 11 -1.08 -5.06 21.93
C CYS A 11 -0.05 -5.74 22.87
N PRO A 12 -0.34 -6.94 23.39
CA PRO A 12 0.54 -7.66 24.31
C PRO A 12 1.98 -7.77 23.81
N THR A 13 2.94 -7.65 24.72
CA THR A 13 4.40 -7.84 24.52
C THR A 13 5.09 -6.87 23.57
N THR A 14 4.38 -5.93 22.96
CA THR A 14 4.95 -5.12 21.88
C THR A 14 5.86 -4.00 22.38
N ALA A 15 6.80 -3.62 21.52
CA ALA A 15 7.57 -2.39 21.61
C ALA A 15 7.61 -1.71 20.23
N ALA A 16 7.83 -0.40 20.19
CA ALA A 16 7.82 0.35 18.94
C ALA A 16 9.10 1.17 18.74
N PHE A 17 9.85 0.88 17.66
CA PHE A 17 11.11 1.53 17.31
C PHE A 17 11.06 2.15 15.91
N ASP A 18 11.90 3.16 15.67
CA ASP A 18 12.03 3.78 14.36
C ASP A 18 12.69 2.82 13.35
N GLY A 19 11.97 2.51 12.28
CA GLY A 19 12.45 1.68 11.17
C GLY A 19 13.19 2.45 10.07
N LEU A 20 13.15 3.80 10.06
CA LEU A 20 13.81 4.59 9.01
C LEU A 20 15.25 4.96 9.33
N ALA A 21 15.63 5.06 10.61
CA ALA A 21 16.99 5.34 11.04
C ALA A 21 17.59 6.52 10.25
N GLY A 22 18.82 6.39 9.73
CA GLY A 22 19.51 7.43 8.96
C GLY A 22 18.76 7.92 7.69
N ARG A 23 17.76 7.19 7.19
CA ARG A 23 17.03 7.50 5.95
C ARG A 23 15.91 8.54 6.12
N ALA A 24 15.64 8.98 7.35
CA ALA A 24 14.55 9.90 7.65
C ALA A 24 14.91 11.37 7.34
N VAL A 25 14.04 12.08 6.61
CA VAL A 25 14.18 13.52 6.31
C VAL A 25 13.59 14.41 7.41
N LYS A 26 12.68 13.85 8.21
CA LYS A 26 12.07 14.51 9.38
C LYS A 26 11.82 13.48 10.46
N ARG A 27 11.75 13.91 11.72
CA ARG A 27 11.39 13.06 12.85
C ARG A 27 10.20 13.62 13.62
N LEU A 28 9.23 12.77 13.93
CA LEU A 28 8.03 13.09 14.69
C LEU A 28 8.14 12.51 16.11
N LYS A 29 7.75 13.27 17.13
CA LYS A 29 7.81 12.86 18.55
C LYS A 29 6.67 11.89 18.91
N ILE A 30 6.57 10.73 18.26
CA ILE A 30 5.47 9.78 18.51
C ILE A 30 5.54 9.20 19.93
N GLY A 31 6.64 8.57 20.32
CA GLY A 31 6.82 8.07 21.70
C GLY A 31 6.85 9.20 22.71
N GLY A 32 7.45 10.34 22.34
CA GLY A 32 7.37 11.56 23.13
C GLY A 32 5.93 11.97 23.46
N SER A 33 5.00 11.92 22.50
CA SER A 33 3.59 12.23 22.79
C SER A 33 2.87 11.12 23.55
N LEU A 34 3.17 9.84 23.28
CA LEU A 34 2.53 8.72 23.95
C LEU A 34 2.93 8.56 25.42
N ARG A 35 4.11 9.07 25.80
CA ARG A 35 4.64 8.97 27.17
C ARG A 35 3.68 9.46 28.25
N TYR A 36 2.82 10.42 27.93
CA TYR A 36 1.86 10.99 28.88
C TYR A 36 0.78 9.99 29.31
N PHE A 37 0.60 8.87 28.60
CA PHE A 37 -0.27 7.78 29.05
C PHE A 37 0.20 7.16 30.36
N GLY A 38 1.51 7.22 30.67
CA GLY A 38 2.05 6.74 31.94
C GLY A 38 1.75 7.64 33.13
N ASP A 39 0.99 8.72 32.96
CA ASP A 39 0.47 9.59 34.03
C ASP A 39 1.52 10.05 35.06
N GLY A 40 2.73 10.38 34.60
CA GLY A 40 3.83 10.83 35.45
C GLY A 40 4.79 9.70 35.87
N PHE A 41 4.40 8.44 35.73
CA PHE A 41 5.22 7.28 36.08
C PHE A 41 6.15 6.82 34.94
N GLN A 42 5.99 7.37 33.72
CA GLN A 42 6.88 7.06 32.61
C GLN A 42 8.34 7.46 32.88
N ARG A 43 9.28 6.63 32.45
CA ARG A 43 10.73 6.91 32.55
C ARG A 43 11.35 7.08 31.16
N LYS A 44 12.25 8.05 31.06
CA LYS A 44 13.14 8.19 29.89
C LYS A 44 14.30 7.22 30.06
N ASP A 45 14.63 6.49 29.00
CA ASP A 45 15.73 5.52 29.01
C ASP A 45 16.48 5.50 27.66
N LYS A 46 17.55 4.70 27.58
CA LYS A 46 18.28 4.38 26.35
C LYS A 46 18.38 2.87 26.13
N ILE A 47 18.12 2.44 24.90
CA ILE A 47 18.38 1.07 24.44
C ILE A 47 19.36 1.18 23.27
N GLY A 48 20.62 0.82 23.51
CA GLY A 48 21.72 1.20 22.63
C GLY A 48 21.75 2.73 22.44
N ASP A 49 21.82 3.19 21.20
CA ASP A 49 21.80 4.62 20.86
C ASP A 49 20.38 5.23 20.77
N ARG A 50 19.34 4.42 20.99
CA ARG A 50 17.94 4.86 20.85
C ARG A 50 17.45 5.47 22.16
N THR A 51 17.00 6.72 22.11
CA THR A 51 16.29 7.32 23.24
C THR A 51 14.84 6.82 23.26
N VAL A 52 14.44 6.17 24.34
CA VAL A 52 13.12 5.56 24.49
C VAL A 52 12.36 6.11 25.70
N TRP A 53 11.06 5.83 25.74
CA TRP A 53 10.21 5.94 26.92
C TRP A 53 9.76 4.56 27.34
N ARG A 54 9.87 4.28 28.64
CA ARG A 54 9.24 3.14 29.32
C ARG A 54 7.96 3.64 29.96
N ILE A 55 6.82 3.17 29.46
CA ILE A 55 5.49 3.59 29.91
C ILE A 55 4.90 2.42 30.71
N PRO A 56 4.65 2.58 32.02
CA PRO A 56 3.97 1.56 32.81
C PRO A 56 2.57 1.27 32.25
N VAL A 57 2.27 -0.01 32.08
CA VAL A 57 0.97 -0.55 31.63
C VAL A 57 0.65 -1.81 32.45
N MET A 58 -0.57 -2.35 32.36
CA MET A 58 -0.97 -3.51 33.17
C MET A 58 -0.05 -4.73 33.00
N GLU A 59 0.43 -4.99 31.78
CA GLU A 59 1.33 -6.12 31.50
C GLU A 59 2.75 -5.91 32.07
N GLY A 60 3.15 -4.66 32.31
CA GLY A 60 4.52 -4.29 32.66
C GLY A 60 4.89 -2.95 32.04
N GLU A 61 5.74 -2.96 31.00
CA GLU A 61 6.21 -1.75 30.33
C GLU A 61 5.97 -1.79 28.82
N PHE A 62 5.35 -0.72 28.29
CA PHE A 62 5.39 -0.45 26.87
C PHE A 62 6.62 0.42 26.54
N VAL A 63 7.53 -0.12 25.74
CA VAL A 63 8.75 0.57 25.30
C VAL A 63 8.53 1.21 23.93
N VAL A 64 8.74 2.54 23.85
CA VAL A 64 8.57 3.28 22.59
C VAL A 64 9.68 4.29 22.36
N GLU A 65 10.25 4.29 21.16
CA GLU A 65 11.28 5.26 20.77
C GLU A 65 10.74 6.68 20.76
N HIS A 66 11.53 7.64 21.28
CA HIS A 66 11.08 9.02 21.47
C HIS A 66 10.62 9.66 20.14
N ARG A 67 11.29 9.33 19.04
CA ARG A 67 11.05 9.90 17.71
C ARG A 67 11.03 8.83 16.63
N PHE A 68 10.15 8.99 15.66
CA PHE A 68 10.04 8.14 14.49
C PHE A 68 10.33 8.95 13.24
N GLY A 69 11.09 8.35 12.34
CA GLY A 69 11.45 8.94 11.06
C GLY A 69 10.24 9.06 10.13
N VAL A 70 10.33 10.03 9.24
CA VAL A 70 9.48 10.17 8.06
C VAL A 70 10.39 10.47 6.89
N LYS A 71 10.09 9.89 5.73
CA LYS A 71 10.73 10.23 4.46
C LYS A 71 9.67 10.45 3.38
N LEU A 72 10.05 11.15 2.32
CA LEU A 72 9.25 11.19 1.11
C LEU A 72 9.28 9.80 0.46
N GLY A 73 8.10 9.25 0.18
CA GLY A 73 7.94 7.96 -0.48
C GLY A 73 7.20 8.09 -1.80
N VAL A 74 6.97 6.96 -2.46
CA VAL A 74 6.16 6.84 -3.67
C VAL A 74 4.85 6.17 -3.31
N ALA A 75 3.72 6.75 -3.72
CA ALA A 75 2.41 6.18 -3.50
C ALA A 75 1.67 5.99 -4.83
N GLY A 76 0.90 4.90 -4.94
CA GLY A 76 0.03 4.66 -6.09
C GLY A 76 0.71 4.01 -7.30
N GLY A 77 1.88 3.38 -7.13
CA GLY A 77 2.37 2.44 -8.14
C GLY A 77 1.33 1.34 -8.30
N ASN A 78 0.96 0.98 -9.52
CA ASN A 78 -0.14 0.02 -9.72
C ASN A 78 -0.02 -0.75 -11.02
N PHE A 79 -0.68 -1.90 -11.05
CA PHE A 79 -1.03 -2.60 -12.29
C PHE A 79 -2.41 -3.25 -12.16
N LEU A 80 -3.04 -3.47 -13.30
CA LEU A 80 -4.36 -4.08 -13.45
C LEU A 80 -4.20 -5.48 -14.03
N ILE A 81 -4.90 -6.44 -13.45
CA ILE A 81 -4.99 -7.82 -13.91
C ILE A 81 -6.36 -7.99 -14.54
N LEU A 82 -6.42 -8.17 -15.86
CA LEU A 82 -7.65 -8.40 -16.61
C LEU A 82 -7.77 -9.88 -16.96
N ALA A 83 -8.81 -10.54 -16.44
CA ALA A 83 -8.97 -11.99 -16.50
C ALA A 83 -10.29 -12.41 -17.14
N GLU A 84 -10.31 -13.62 -17.69
CA GLU A 84 -11.49 -14.22 -18.33
C GLU A 84 -12.64 -14.45 -17.35
N ASN A 85 -12.32 -14.66 -16.07
CA ASN A 85 -13.30 -14.85 -15.01
C ASN A 85 -12.73 -14.39 -13.66
N GLN A 86 -13.61 -14.28 -12.66
CA GLN A 86 -13.25 -13.82 -11.32
C GLN A 86 -12.22 -14.73 -10.65
N LYS A 87 -12.36 -16.06 -10.78
CA LYS A 87 -11.49 -17.03 -10.12
C LYS A 87 -10.04 -16.87 -10.57
N ALA A 88 -9.80 -16.85 -11.89
CA ALA A 88 -8.48 -16.63 -12.46
C ALA A 88 -7.90 -15.26 -12.05
N GLY A 89 -8.73 -14.21 -12.08
CA GLY A 89 -8.29 -12.86 -11.68
C GLY A 89 -7.88 -12.78 -10.21
N LEU A 90 -8.63 -13.41 -9.31
CA LEU A 90 -8.33 -13.40 -7.88
C LEU A 90 -7.08 -14.24 -7.58
N GLU A 91 -6.96 -15.43 -8.17
CA GLU A 91 -5.77 -16.28 -8.01
C GLU A 91 -4.50 -15.56 -8.46
N ALA A 92 -4.54 -14.87 -9.60
CA ALA A 92 -3.41 -14.09 -10.10
C ALA A 92 -3.07 -12.89 -9.19
N ALA A 93 -4.10 -12.23 -8.64
CA ALA A 93 -3.91 -11.14 -7.70
C ALA A 93 -3.30 -11.63 -6.37
N GLU A 94 -3.73 -12.78 -5.86
CA GLU A 94 -3.16 -13.40 -4.66
C GLU A 94 -1.70 -13.81 -4.88
N LYS A 95 -1.37 -14.48 -6.00
CA LYS A 95 0.02 -14.80 -6.36
C LYS A 95 0.89 -13.56 -6.51
N ALA A 96 0.35 -12.49 -7.08
CA ALA A 96 1.05 -11.22 -7.16
C ALA A 96 1.32 -10.62 -5.76
N VAL A 97 0.34 -10.64 -4.86
CA VAL A 97 0.49 -10.19 -3.48
C VAL A 97 1.58 -10.99 -2.77
N GLU A 98 1.58 -12.31 -2.90
CA GLU A 98 2.59 -13.20 -2.31
C GLU A 98 4.00 -12.86 -2.81
N ALA A 99 4.18 -12.70 -4.13
CA ALA A 99 5.46 -12.31 -4.70
C ALA A 99 5.93 -10.93 -4.19
N ILE A 100 5.03 -9.96 -4.11
CA ILE A 100 5.34 -8.61 -3.64
C ILE A 100 5.72 -8.57 -2.16
N ARG A 101 5.19 -9.48 -1.32
CA ARG A 101 5.56 -9.57 0.10
C ARG A 101 7.04 -9.90 0.32
N GLY A 102 7.70 -10.50 -0.68
CA GLY A 102 9.15 -10.72 -0.67
C GLY A 102 9.98 -9.48 -1.01
N VAL A 103 9.35 -8.36 -1.42
CA VAL A 103 10.05 -7.12 -1.76
C VAL A 103 10.10 -6.21 -0.54
N GLU A 104 11.30 -5.82 -0.13
CA GLU A 104 11.49 -4.88 0.96
C GLU A 104 11.00 -3.46 0.60
N GLU A 105 10.74 -2.66 1.63
CA GLU A 105 10.39 -1.24 1.52
C GLU A 105 9.08 -0.90 0.79
N VAL A 106 8.22 -1.89 0.51
CA VAL A 106 6.90 -1.68 -0.08
C VAL A 106 5.78 -2.16 0.84
N VAL A 107 4.58 -1.61 0.62
CA VAL A 107 3.34 -2.06 1.28
C VAL A 107 2.20 -2.06 0.27
N LEU A 108 1.27 -3.00 0.47
CA LEU A 108 0.02 -3.12 -0.27
C LEU A 108 -1.13 -2.64 0.62
N PRO A 109 -1.68 -1.42 0.41
CA PRO A 109 -2.53 -0.77 1.40
C PRO A 109 -4.00 -1.20 1.36
N PHE A 110 -4.41 -1.97 0.34
CA PHE A 110 -5.78 -2.46 0.20
C PHE A 110 -6.01 -3.75 1.00
N PRO A 111 -7.27 -4.11 1.30
CA PRO A 111 -7.58 -5.39 1.98
C PRO A 111 -6.99 -6.57 1.22
N GLY A 112 -6.20 -7.40 1.92
CA GLY A 112 -5.47 -8.52 1.29
C GLY A 112 -4.43 -8.08 0.25
N GLY A 113 -4.17 -6.79 0.10
CA GLY A 113 -3.32 -6.21 -0.95
C GLY A 113 -4.02 -6.01 -2.29
N ILE A 114 -5.33 -6.22 -2.39
CA ILE A 114 -6.08 -6.29 -3.65
C ILE A 114 -7.20 -5.24 -3.67
N CYS A 115 -7.24 -4.42 -4.72
CA CYS A 115 -8.32 -3.48 -4.98
C CYS A 115 -9.28 -4.06 -6.02
N ARG A 116 -10.53 -4.32 -5.61
CA ARG A 116 -11.60 -4.77 -6.51
C ARG A 116 -12.39 -3.64 -7.17
N SER A 117 -12.34 -2.45 -6.58
CA SER A 117 -13.30 -1.39 -6.89
C SER A 117 -12.88 -0.50 -8.06
N GLY A 118 -11.59 -0.20 -8.19
CA GLY A 118 -11.01 0.70 -9.20
C GLY A 118 -11.68 2.09 -9.26
N SER A 119 -10.94 3.16 -8.97
CA SER A 119 -11.52 4.52 -8.99
C SER A 119 -10.98 5.39 -10.12
N LYS A 120 -11.82 6.29 -10.64
CA LYS A 120 -11.39 7.48 -11.39
C LYS A 120 -11.59 8.72 -10.53
N VAL A 121 -10.85 9.78 -10.87
CA VAL A 121 -11.02 11.11 -10.26
C VAL A 121 -12.36 11.71 -10.68
N GLY A 122 -13.07 12.29 -9.72
CA GLY A 122 -14.36 12.94 -9.95
C GLY A 122 -15.50 11.96 -10.21
N SER A 123 -16.62 12.51 -10.69
CA SER A 123 -17.81 11.78 -11.12
C SER A 123 -18.49 12.52 -12.27
N MET A 124 -19.11 11.77 -13.18
CA MET A 124 -19.81 12.33 -14.34
C MET A 124 -21.20 12.86 -14.00
N LYS A 125 -21.80 12.40 -12.89
CA LYS A 125 -23.20 12.70 -12.52
C LYS A 125 -23.35 13.41 -11.16
N TYR A 126 -22.37 13.25 -10.27
CA TYR A 126 -22.49 13.67 -8.87
C TYR A 126 -21.28 14.50 -8.43
N LYS A 127 -21.43 15.34 -7.41
CA LYS A 127 -20.32 16.07 -6.78
C LYS A 127 -19.54 15.15 -5.83
N LEU A 128 -18.77 14.22 -6.41
CA LEU A 128 -17.95 13.26 -5.67
C LEU A 128 -16.47 13.41 -6.05
N PRO A 129 -15.53 13.27 -5.09
CA PRO A 129 -14.10 13.39 -5.36
C PRO A 129 -13.56 12.20 -6.17
N ALA A 130 -14.20 11.03 -6.07
CA ALA A 130 -13.88 9.84 -6.82
C ALA A 130 -15.15 9.01 -7.09
N SER A 131 -15.10 8.19 -8.14
CA SER A 131 -16.18 7.25 -8.48
C SER A 131 -15.60 6.04 -9.23
N THR A 132 -16.42 5.03 -9.53
CA THR A 132 -15.95 3.83 -10.24
C THR A 132 -15.23 4.17 -11.55
N ASN A 133 -14.15 3.46 -11.82
CA ASN A 133 -13.47 3.50 -13.10
C ASN A 133 -14.24 2.69 -14.14
N HIS A 134 -15.33 3.27 -14.62
CA HIS A 134 -16.23 2.67 -15.61
C HIS A 134 -15.53 2.13 -16.87
N LEU A 135 -14.37 2.69 -17.27
CA LEU A 135 -13.59 2.21 -18.42
C LEU A 135 -13.00 0.81 -18.21
N TYR A 136 -12.81 0.40 -16.95
CA TYR A 136 -12.29 -0.92 -16.57
C TYR A 136 -13.35 -1.78 -15.88
N CYS A 137 -14.64 -1.45 -16.03
CA CYS A 137 -15.73 -2.16 -15.37
C CYS A 137 -16.34 -3.22 -16.30
N PRO A 138 -16.14 -4.53 -16.07
CA PRO A 138 -16.59 -5.57 -17.01
C PRO A 138 -18.10 -5.58 -17.25
N VAL A 139 -18.91 -5.24 -16.25
CA VAL A 139 -20.37 -5.19 -16.40
C VAL A 139 -20.85 -4.03 -17.26
N LEU A 140 -19.99 -3.05 -17.55
CA LEU A 140 -20.30 -1.89 -18.38
C LEU A 140 -19.68 -1.99 -19.78
N LYS A 141 -18.98 -3.08 -20.13
CA LYS A 141 -18.19 -3.15 -21.37
C LYS A 141 -19.00 -2.99 -22.66
N GLU A 142 -20.29 -3.36 -22.66
CA GLU A 142 -21.19 -3.15 -23.80
C GLU A 142 -21.87 -1.77 -23.78
N ALA A 143 -22.01 -1.15 -22.60
CA ALA A 143 -22.69 0.12 -22.43
C ALA A 143 -21.77 1.35 -22.59
N VAL A 144 -20.48 1.19 -22.28
CA VAL A 144 -19.47 2.25 -22.36
C VAL A 144 -18.65 2.07 -23.64
N LYS A 145 -18.84 2.98 -24.60
CA LYS A 145 -18.20 2.90 -25.93
C LYS A 145 -16.68 2.92 -25.85
N GLU A 146 -16.12 3.67 -24.91
CA GLU A 146 -14.68 3.85 -24.70
C GLU A 146 -14.08 2.81 -23.74
N THR A 147 -14.78 1.69 -23.51
CA THR A 147 -14.31 0.64 -22.60
C THR A 147 -12.88 0.19 -22.94
N LEU A 148 -12.10 -0.02 -21.89
CA LEU A 148 -10.74 -0.58 -21.96
C LEU A 148 -10.73 -2.08 -21.61
N VAL A 149 -11.91 -2.67 -21.39
CA VAL A 149 -12.10 -4.09 -21.09
C VAL A 149 -12.28 -4.88 -22.39
N PRO A 150 -11.38 -5.83 -22.73
CA PRO A 150 -11.55 -6.73 -23.86
C PRO A 150 -12.82 -7.60 -23.75
N LYS A 151 -13.34 -8.07 -24.90
CA LYS A 151 -14.60 -8.86 -24.94
C LYS A 151 -14.56 -10.11 -24.05
N ASN A 152 -13.45 -10.84 -24.05
CA ASN A 152 -13.26 -12.07 -23.27
C ASN A 152 -12.89 -11.82 -21.80
N VAL A 153 -12.79 -10.57 -21.33
CA VAL A 153 -12.51 -10.25 -19.92
C VAL A 153 -13.83 -10.06 -19.15
N ASN A 154 -13.92 -10.74 -18.00
CA ASN A 154 -15.09 -10.64 -17.11
C ASN A 154 -14.73 -10.28 -15.66
N SER A 155 -13.43 -10.11 -15.35
CA SER A 155 -12.98 -9.63 -14.05
C SER A 155 -11.73 -8.77 -14.16
N VAL A 156 -11.64 -7.74 -13.34
CA VAL A 156 -10.47 -6.86 -13.24
C VAL A 156 -10.14 -6.66 -11.77
N TYR A 157 -8.87 -6.89 -11.41
CA TYR A 157 -8.32 -6.52 -10.11
C TYR A 157 -7.18 -5.52 -10.29
N GLU A 158 -6.99 -4.67 -9.29
CA GLU A 158 -5.91 -3.70 -9.22
C GLU A 158 -5.02 -4.03 -8.03
N ILE A 159 -3.70 -4.06 -8.26
CA ILE A 159 -2.70 -4.11 -7.19
C ILE A 159 -2.12 -2.71 -7.05
N VAL A 160 -2.24 -2.13 -5.86
CA VAL A 160 -1.69 -0.80 -5.53
C VAL A 160 -0.54 -0.96 -4.56
N ILE A 161 0.58 -0.30 -4.85
CA ILE A 161 1.85 -0.41 -4.16
C ILE A 161 2.29 0.99 -3.74
N ASN A 162 2.58 1.13 -2.45
CA ASN A 162 3.32 2.26 -1.91
C ASN A 162 4.71 1.79 -1.50
N GLY A 163 5.73 2.64 -1.58
CA GLY A 163 7.08 2.26 -1.19
C GLY A 163 7.96 3.42 -0.78
N LEU A 164 9.08 3.10 -0.14
CA LEU A 164 10.06 4.10 0.31
C LEU A 164 10.90 4.66 -0.84
N THR A 165 10.99 3.94 -1.96
CA THR A 165 11.74 4.38 -3.16
C THR A 165 11.01 3.99 -4.44
N LEU A 166 11.25 4.74 -5.52
CA LEU A 166 10.72 4.39 -6.84
C LEU A 166 11.26 3.02 -7.32
N LYS A 167 12.52 2.71 -6.99
CA LYS A 167 13.15 1.42 -7.32
C LYS A 167 12.38 0.26 -6.68
N ALA A 168 12.07 0.34 -5.38
CA ALA A 168 11.32 -0.70 -4.68
C ALA A 168 9.91 -0.88 -5.27
N VAL A 169 9.21 0.21 -5.59
CA VAL A 169 7.90 0.13 -6.25
C VAL A 169 7.97 -0.52 -7.63
N ARG A 170 8.99 -0.18 -8.44
CA ARG A 170 9.20 -0.80 -9.75
C ARG A 170 9.49 -2.29 -9.64
N GLU A 171 10.30 -2.69 -8.67
CA GLU A 171 10.60 -4.11 -8.42
C GLU A 171 9.34 -4.87 -8.00
N ALA A 172 8.56 -4.32 -7.06
CA ALA A 172 7.28 -4.89 -6.65
C ALA A 172 6.30 -5.04 -7.82
N MET A 173 6.19 -4.03 -8.68
CA MET A 173 5.38 -4.14 -9.89
C MET A 173 5.88 -5.25 -10.82
N LYS A 174 7.20 -5.34 -11.03
CA LYS A 174 7.79 -6.37 -11.89
C LYS A 174 7.47 -7.78 -11.40
N VAL A 175 7.83 -8.10 -10.15
CA VAL A 175 7.63 -9.46 -9.60
C VAL A 175 6.15 -9.82 -9.47
N GLY A 176 5.31 -8.85 -9.11
CA GLY A 176 3.86 -9.05 -9.02
C GLY A 176 3.23 -9.36 -10.38
N ILE A 177 3.64 -8.64 -11.43
CA ILE A 177 3.17 -8.90 -12.80
C ILE A 177 3.65 -10.26 -13.30
N GLN A 178 4.94 -10.59 -13.10
CA GLN A 178 5.49 -11.88 -13.54
C GLN A 178 4.77 -13.06 -12.88
N ALA A 179 4.45 -12.95 -11.58
CA ALA A 179 3.67 -13.96 -10.86
C ALA A 179 2.22 -14.06 -11.36
N ALA A 180 1.54 -12.92 -11.56
CA ALA A 180 0.17 -12.89 -12.07
C ALA A 180 0.05 -13.55 -13.46
N MET A 181 1.03 -13.32 -14.35
CA MET A 181 1.05 -13.86 -15.70
C MET A 181 1.17 -15.39 -15.77
N GLN A 182 1.58 -16.06 -14.68
CA GLN A 182 1.66 -17.52 -14.64
C GLN A 182 0.28 -18.19 -14.46
N VAL A 183 -0.78 -17.43 -14.19
CA VAL A 183 -2.12 -17.97 -13.98
C VAL A 183 -2.87 -18.12 -15.31
N PRO A 184 -3.38 -19.31 -15.64
CA PRO A 184 -4.24 -19.48 -16.80
C PRO A 184 -5.49 -18.60 -16.73
N GLY A 185 -5.90 -18.02 -17.86
CA GLY A 185 -7.06 -17.14 -17.95
C GLY A 185 -6.78 -15.65 -17.67
N ILE A 186 -5.50 -15.27 -17.51
CA ILE A 186 -5.10 -13.86 -17.57
C ILE A 186 -5.00 -13.42 -19.03
N VAL A 187 -5.81 -12.42 -19.39
CA VAL A 187 -5.92 -11.91 -20.76
C VAL A 187 -4.94 -10.77 -21.00
N LYS A 188 -4.81 -9.87 -20.01
CA LYS A 188 -4.03 -8.65 -20.18
C LYS A 188 -3.56 -8.09 -18.84
N ILE A 189 -2.35 -7.54 -18.85
CA ILE A 189 -1.85 -6.65 -17.81
C ILE A 189 -1.92 -5.21 -18.32
N SER A 190 -2.43 -4.30 -17.47
CA SER A 190 -2.48 -2.86 -17.75
C SER A 190 -2.02 -2.08 -16.51
N ALA A 191 -2.08 -0.75 -16.57
CA ALA A 191 -1.90 0.11 -15.41
C ALA A 191 -2.86 1.29 -15.50
N ALA A 192 -3.44 1.67 -14.36
CA ALA A 192 -4.26 2.86 -14.23
C ALA A 192 -3.36 4.11 -14.15
N ASN A 193 -3.75 5.15 -14.88
CA ASN A 193 -3.08 6.45 -14.83
C ASN A 193 -4.10 7.59 -15.00
N PHE A 194 -3.68 8.80 -14.69
CA PHE A 194 -4.50 10.01 -14.75
C PHE A 194 -4.06 10.96 -15.88
N GLY A 195 -3.74 10.40 -17.05
CA GLY A 195 -3.26 11.16 -18.21
C GLY A 195 -1.92 11.87 -17.99
N GLY A 196 -1.14 11.43 -17.00
CA GLY A 196 0.14 12.05 -16.62
C GLY A 196 0.02 13.43 -15.97
N LYS A 197 -1.17 13.84 -15.52
CA LYS A 197 -1.44 15.19 -14.99
C LYS A 197 -1.37 15.32 -13.46
N LEU A 198 -1.37 14.21 -12.72
CA LEU A 198 -1.45 14.24 -11.25
C LEU A 198 -0.17 13.80 -10.53
N GLY A 199 0.45 12.71 -10.98
CA GLY A 199 1.60 12.12 -10.30
C GLY A 199 2.93 12.57 -10.91
N PRO A 200 3.97 12.85 -10.09
CA PRO A 200 5.31 13.18 -10.59
C PRO A 200 6.04 11.96 -11.18
N TYR A 201 5.63 10.74 -10.79
CA TYR A 201 6.24 9.50 -11.26
C TYR A 201 5.38 8.84 -12.34
N LYS A 202 6.03 8.35 -13.40
CA LYS A 202 5.40 7.58 -14.48
C LYS A 202 6.14 6.26 -14.65
N ILE A 203 5.52 5.15 -14.22
CA ILE A 203 6.08 3.81 -14.39
C ILE A 203 5.45 3.18 -15.63
N GLN A 204 6.20 3.15 -16.73
CA GLN A 204 5.76 2.48 -17.95
C GLN A 204 6.04 0.98 -17.85
N LEU A 205 5.01 0.14 -18.02
CA LEU A 205 5.15 -1.32 -17.87
C LEU A 205 6.26 -1.93 -18.75
N LYS A 206 6.38 -1.46 -20.00
CA LYS A 206 7.45 -1.88 -20.94
C LYS A 206 8.87 -1.64 -20.45
N THR A 207 9.06 -0.79 -19.43
CA THR A 207 10.38 -0.47 -18.86
C THR A 207 10.73 -1.33 -17.65
N LEU A 208 9.86 -2.27 -17.26
CA LEU A 208 10.08 -3.15 -16.11
C LEU A 208 10.89 -4.42 -16.45
N GLY A 209 11.15 -4.67 -17.74
CA GLY A 209 11.84 -5.90 -18.17
C GLY A 209 11.06 -7.15 -17.79
N LEU A 210 9.75 -7.14 -18.09
CA LEU A 210 8.81 -8.22 -17.82
C LEU A 210 9.10 -9.45 -18.67
#